data_AF-A0A7W3JMG7-F1
#
_entry.id   AF-A0A7W3JMG7-F1
#
_cell.length_a   1.000
_cell.length_b   1.000
_cell.length_c   1.000
_cell.angle_alpha   90.00
_cell.angle_beta   90.00
_cell.angle_gamma   90.00
#
_symmetry.space_group_name_H-M   'P 1'
#
loop_
_entity.id
_entity.type
_entity.pdbx_description
1 polymer ?
#
loop_
_entity_poly.entity_id
_entity_poly.type
_entity_poly.pdbx_seq_one_letter_code
_entity_poly.pdbx_strand_id
1 'polypeptide(L)'
;MFQGPIALRDTEGSLEVAICVDGDVSRISGLERGRSTSQQWTEFWSLDTQQSVSPGTTFVAGAPGSNGAEVFNTPTLAPGSELDIAFFDGDETIASAVFRIPSEGAPADDWLQPDGTTSSSACPD
;
A
#
# COMPACT_ATOMS: atom_id res chain seq x y z
N MET A 1 5.01 -16.79 -1.46
CA MET A 1 4.44 -15.47 -1.78
C MET A 1 3.51 -15.16 -0.62
N PHE A 2 3.93 -14.32 0.32
CA PHE A 2 3.07 -13.92 1.44
C PHE A 2 2.08 -12.89 0.89
N GLN A 3 0.79 -13.22 0.89
CA GLN A 3 -0.28 -12.22 0.80
C GLN A 3 -0.63 -11.89 2.25
N GLY A 4 -0.03 -10.83 2.79
CA GLY A 4 -0.38 -10.27 4.07
C GLY A 4 -1.68 -9.48 3.96
N PRO A 5 -2.48 -9.36 5.04
CA PRO A 5 -3.70 -8.59 4.99
C PRO A 5 -3.33 -7.10 4.95
N ILE A 6 -3.47 -6.54 3.76
CA ILE A 6 -3.27 -5.14 3.41
C ILE A 6 -4.51 -4.75 2.62
N ALA A 7 -4.98 -3.53 2.77
CA ALA A 7 -6.01 -2.99 1.92
C ALA A 7 -5.58 -1.67 1.30
N LEU A 8 -6.20 -1.30 0.18
CA LEU A 8 -5.96 0.00 -0.44
C LEU A 8 -7.23 0.71 -0.84
N ARG A 9 -7.14 2.03 -0.98
CA ARG A 9 -8.17 2.87 -1.60
C ARG A 9 -7.54 4.10 -2.23
N ASP A 10 -8.31 4.80 -3.04
CA ASP A 10 -7.98 6.14 -3.53
C ASP A 10 -8.60 7.19 -2.60
N THR A 11 -7.77 8.00 -1.95
CA THR A 11 -8.21 9.11 -1.11
C THR A 11 -7.79 10.41 -1.78
N GLU A 12 -8.76 11.11 -2.37
CA GLU A 12 -8.55 12.40 -3.06
C GLU A 12 -7.47 12.33 -4.17
N GLY A 13 -7.39 11.22 -4.90
CA GLY A 13 -6.39 11.01 -5.95
C GLY A 13 -5.01 10.57 -5.44
N SER A 14 -4.92 10.21 -4.15
CA SER A 14 -3.72 9.65 -3.53
C SER A 14 -3.96 8.21 -3.09
N LEU A 15 -2.98 7.34 -3.25
CA LEU A 15 -3.06 5.95 -2.77
C LEU A 15 -3.03 5.92 -1.24
N GLU A 16 -4.09 5.45 -0.60
CA GLU A 16 -4.08 5.10 0.81
C GLU A 16 -3.97 3.59 0.99
N VAL A 17 -3.06 3.14 1.84
CA VAL A 17 -2.84 1.74 2.18
C VAL A 17 -3.04 1.52 3.67
N ALA A 18 -3.63 0.39 4.04
CA ALA A 18 -3.81 -0.03 5.41
C ALA A 18 -3.09 -1.35 5.67
N ILE A 19 -2.43 -1.48 6.83
CA ILE A 19 -1.87 -2.75 7.29
C ILE A 19 -2.81 -3.38 8.33
N CYS A 20 -3.05 -4.68 8.20
CA CYS A 20 -4.00 -5.42 9.05
C CYS A 20 -3.32 -6.44 9.96
N VAL A 21 -2.04 -6.22 10.25
CA VAL A 21 -1.27 -6.98 11.24
C VAL A 21 -0.56 -6.02 12.18
N ASP A 22 -0.26 -6.49 13.38
CA ASP A 22 0.68 -5.82 14.27
C ASP A 22 2.11 -5.98 13.76
N GLY A 23 2.95 -4.98 13.99
CA GLY A 23 4.37 -5.05 13.66
C GLY A 23 5.07 -3.70 13.76
N ASP A 24 6.31 -3.67 13.34
CA ASP A 24 7.10 -2.46 13.25
C ASP A 24 7.45 -2.19 11.78
N VAL A 25 7.05 -1.03 11.25
CA VAL A 25 7.26 -0.63 9.86
C VAL A 25 8.39 0.38 9.79
N SER A 26 9.36 0.16 8.91
CA SER A 26 10.40 1.14 8.57
C SER A 26 10.27 1.64 7.12
N ARG A 27 9.66 0.85 6.23
CA ARG A 27 9.51 1.20 4.81
C ARG A 27 8.24 0.60 4.21
N ILE A 28 7.65 1.33 3.26
CA ILE A 28 6.55 0.85 2.41
C ILE A 28 6.95 1.10 0.95
N SER A 29 7.00 0.02 0.18
CA SER A 29 7.32 0.08 -1.24
C SER A 29 6.17 -0.47 -2.07
N GLY A 30 6.09 -0.05 -3.31
CA GLY A 30 5.28 -0.80 -4.26
C GLY A 30 5.76 -0.74 -5.69
N LEU A 31 5.16 -1.58 -6.49
CA LEU A 31 5.60 -1.86 -7.85
C LEU A 31 4.36 -1.97 -8.74
N GLU A 32 4.23 -1.05 -9.68
CA GLU A 32 3.26 -1.19 -10.76
C GLU A 32 3.74 -2.26 -11.75
N ARG A 33 3.04 -3.39 -11.80
CA ARG A 33 3.32 -4.46 -12.76
C ARG A 33 2.66 -4.15 -14.10
N GLY A 34 3.39 -4.45 -15.18
CA GLY A 34 2.86 -4.36 -16.55
C GLY A 34 2.94 -2.97 -17.22
N ARG A 35 3.37 -1.92 -16.51
CA ARG A 35 3.61 -0.59 -17.10
C ARG A 35 5.08 -0.20 -17.22
N SER A 36 5.93 -0.66 -16.29
CA SER A 36 7.36 -0.39 -16.35
C SER A 36 8.12 -1.53 -17.05
N THR A 37 8.99 -1.18 -17.99
CA THR A 37 9.97 -2.11 -18.57
C THR A 37 11.12 -2.39 -17.61
N SER A 38 11.31 -1.53 -16.59
CA SER A 38 12.16 -1.80 -15.44
C SER A 38 11.28 -2.38 -14.33
N GLN A 39 11.54 -3.62 -13.90
CA GLN A 39 10.87 -4.23 -12.74
C GLN A 39 11.34 -3.62 -11.41
N GLN A 40 11.58 -2.31 -11.39
CA GLN A 40 12.12 -1.59 -10.25
C GLN A 40 10.98 -1.19 -9.33
N TRP A 41 11.07 -1.66 -8.07
CA TRP A 41 10.22 -1.20 -7.00
C TRP A 41 10.34 0.31 -6.86
N THR A 42 9.19 0.98 -6.82
CA THR A 42 9.10 2.39 -6.48
C THR A 42 8.82 2.48 -4.99
N GLU A 43 9.75 3.07 -4.24
CA GLU A 43 9.49 3.34 -2.84
C GLU A 43 8.46 4.47 -2.76
N PHE A 44 7.33 4.21 -2.10
CA PHE A 44 6.29 5.23 -1.88
C PHE A 44 6.50 5.93 -0.55
N TRP A 45 7.13 5.21 0.38
CA TRP A 45 7.32 5.62 1.76
C TRP A 45 8.60 5.06 2.36
N SER A 46 9.45 5.92 2.89
CA SER A 46 10.52 5.53 3.83
C SER A 46 10.34 6.30 5.12
N LEU A 47 10.40 5.61 6.26
CA LEU A 47 10.35 6.26 7.58
C LEU A 47 11.78 6.46 8.08
N ASP A 48 12.09 7.67 8.55
CA ASP A 48 13.39 7.98 9.19
C ASP A 48 13.64 7.12 10.44
N THR A 49 12.55 6.70 11.09
CA THR A 49 12.55 5.83 12.26
C THR A 49 11.46 4.80 12.13
N GLN A 50 11.77 3.58 12.55
CA GLN A 50 10.80 2.49 12.65
C GLN A 50 9.60 2.88 13.52
N GLN A 51 8.40 2.52 13.05
CA GLN A 51 7.13 2.86 13.67
C GLN A 51 6.33 1.59 13.96
N SER A 52 5.90 1.42 15.21
CA SER A 52 4.95 0.38 15.57
C SER A 52 3.57 0.67 14.98
N VAL A 53 2.98 -0.35 14.37
CA VAL A 53 1.67 -0.31 13.74
C VAL A 53 0.77 -1.39 14.34
N SER A 54 -0.53 -1.13 14.26
CA SER A 54 -1.59 -2.07 14.65
C SER A 54 -2.58 -2.22 13.48
N PRO A 55 -3.39 -3.29 13.44
CA PRO A 55 -4.39 -3.49 12.40
C PRO A 55 -5.28 -2.25 12.20
N GLY A 56 -5.37 -1.80 10.95
CA GLY A 56 -6.12 -0.60 10.56
C GLY A 56 -5.28 0.68 10.53
N THR A 57 -3.99 0.63 10.84
CA THR A 57 -3.08 1.77 10.63
C THR A 57 -2.97 2.07 9.12
N THR A 58 -3.19 3.32 8.72
CA THR A 58 -3.20 3.74 7.31
C THR A 58 -2.09 4.72 6.94
N PHE A 59 -1.74 4.73 5.66
CA PHE A 59 -0.69 5.54 5.05
C PHE A 59 -1.16 6.06 3.67
N VAL A 60 -1.21 7.37 3.45
CA VAL A 60 -1.55 8.06 2.16
C VAL A 60 -0.35 8.53 1.29
N ALA A 61 0.01 7.81 0.23
CA ALA A 61 1.19 8.09 -0.58
C ALA A 61 1.12 9.49 -1.20
N GLY A 62 2.18 10.31 -1.09
CA GLY A 62 2.12 11.72 -1.49
C GLY A 62 2.05 12.68 -0.31
N ALA A 63 1.50 12.24 0.83
CA ALA A 63 1.38 13.06 2.02
C ALA A 63 2.64 12.95 2.88
N PRO A 64 3.16 14.07 3.45
CA PRO A 64 4.20 13.98 4.46
C PRO A 64 3.68 13.09 5.59
N GLY A 65 4.34 11.96 5.81
CA GLY A 65 3.98 11.06 6.88
C GLY A 65 4.05 11.78 8.23
N SER A 66 3.30 11.28 9.21
CA SER A 66 3.65 11.55 10.60
C SER A 66 5.11 11.13 10.78
N ASN A 67 5.94 11.98 11.41
CA ASN A 67 7.34 11.66 11.78
C ASN A 67 8.38 11.59 10.63
N GLY A 68 8.35 12.51 9.66
CA GLY A 68 9.52 12.77 8.80
C GLY A 68 9.68 11.85 7.60
N ALA A 69 8.60 11.19 7.19
CA ALA A 69 8.67 10.23 6.10
C ALA A 69 8.94 10.89 4.72
N GLU A 70 9.92 10.37 3.99
CA GLU A 70 10.19 10.78 2.62
C GLU A 70 9.24 10.08 1.64
N VAL A 71 8.61 10.88 0.79
CA VAL A 71 7.72 10.42 -0.28
C VAL A 71 8.45 10.58 -1.61
N PHE A 72 8.65 9.48 -2.35
CA PHE A 72 9.40 9.55 -3.61
C PHE A 72 8.49 9.71 -4.83
N ASN A 73 7.39 8.96 -4.94
CA ASN A 73 6.42 9.07 -6.04
C ASN A 73 5.03 8.53 -5.63
N THR A 74 3.94 9.10 -6.16
CA THR A 74 2.61 8.51 -6.05
C THR A 74 2.39 7.55 -7.22
N PRO A 75 1.99 6.28 -7.01
CA PRO A 75 1.68 5.39 -8.11
C PRO A 75 0.44 5.88 -8.87
N THR A 76 0.45 5.66 -10.18
CA THR A 76 -0.75 5.76 -11.00
C THR A 76 -1.64 4.56 -10.72
N LEU A 77 -2.71 4.76 -9.93
CA LEU A 77 -3.80 3.79 -9.68
C LEU A 77 -4.66 3.58 -10.94
N ALA A 78 -4.00 3.32 -12.05
CA ALA A 78 -4.63 3.26 -13.34
C ALA A 78 -5.53 2.04 -13.44
N PRO A 79 -6.73 2.19 -14.02
CA PRO A 79 -7.65 1.07 -14.13
C PRO A 79 -7.06 -0.13 -14.89
N GLY A 80 -7.29 -1.33 -14.35
CA GLY A 80 -6.82 -2.59 -14.91
C GLY A 80 -5.34 -2.89 -14.70
N SER A 81 -4.59 -2.05 -13.99
CA SER A 81 -3.19 -2.33 -13.62
C SER A 81 -3.10 -3.31 -12.46
N GLU A 82 -1.88 -3.80 -12.21
CA GLU A 82 -1.53 -4.53 -11.01
C GLU A 82 -0.54 -3.73 -10.18
N LEU A 83 -0.75 -3.68 -8.87
CA LEU A 83 0.10 -2.98 -7.92
C LEU A 83 0.54 -3.96 -6.83
N ASP A 84 1.83 -4.19 -6.72
CA ASP A 84 2.44 -4.90 -5.59
C ASP A 84 2.75 -3.89 -4.49
N ILE A 85 2.44 -4.20 -3.24
CA ILE A 85 2.69 -3.34 -2.08
C ILE A 85 3.33 -4.21 -1.00
N ALA A 86 4.39 -3.72 -0.37
CA ALA A 86 5.08 -4.40 0.70
C ALA A 86 5.43 -3.44 1.85
N PHE A 87 5.24 -3.92 3.07
CA PHE A 87 5.65 -3.32 4.32
C PHE A 87 6.90 -4.05 4.83
N PHE A 88 7.88 -3.28 5.29
CA PHE A 88 9.15 -3.81 5.74
C PHE A 88 9.47 -3.41 7.19
N ASP A 89 10.07 -4.35 7.92
CA ASP A 89 10.83 -4.14 9.16
C ASP A 89 12.31 -4.29 8.81
N GLY A 90 13.01 -3.17 8.61
CA GLY A 90 14.36 -3.17 8.04
C GLY A 90 14.38 -3.79 6.65
N ASP A 91 15.02 -4.96 6.54
CA ASP A 91 15.10 -5.75 5.29
C ASP A 91 14.07 -6.89 5.24
N GLU A 92 13.32 -7.14 6.31
CA GLU A 92 12.30 -8.19 6.37
C GLU A 92 10.95 -7.68 5.85
N THR A 93 10.30 -8.44 4.97
CA THR A 93 8.92 -8.16 4.56
C THR A 93 7.95 -8.72 5.59
N ILE A 94 7.23 -7.84 6.30
CA ILE A 94 6.25 -8.24 7.31
C ILE A 94 4.85 -8.43 6.73
N ALA A 95 4.52 -7.70 5.65
CA ALA A 95 3.27 -7.87 4.92
C ALA A 95 3.49 -7.47 3.46
N SER A 96 2.90 -8.20 2.52
CA SER A 96 2.89 -7.82 1.11
C SER A 96 1.63 -8.28 0.41
N ALA A 97 1.15 -7.56 -0.59
CA ALA A 97 -0.03 -7.95 -1.35
C ALA A 97 0.05 -7.40 -2.78
N VAL A 98 -0.49 -8.19 -3.72
CA VAL A 98 -0.69 -7.75 -5.11
C VAL A 98 -2.17 -7.43 -5.28
N PHE A 99 -2.45 -6.21 -5.73
CA PHE A 99 -3.77 -5.72 -6.01
C PHE A 99 -3.97 -5.61 -7.50
N ARG A 100 -5.12 -6.05 -7.97
CA ARG A 100 -5.59 -5.75 -9.32
C ARG A 100 -6.55 -4.58 -9.24
N ILE A 101 -6.17 -3.45 -9.84
CA ILE A 101 -7.02 -2.27 -9.84
C ILE A 101 -8.22 -2.52 -10.75
N PRO A 102 -9.47 -2.34 -10.27
CA PRO A 102 -10.67 -2.50 -11.08
C PRO A 102 -10.67 -1.63 -12.35
N SER A 103 -11.51 -1.98 -13.32
CA SER A 103 -11.63 -1.24 -14.60
C SER A 103 -12.16 0.19 -14.45
N GLU A 104 -12.81 0.46 -13.34
CA GLU A 104 -13.35 1.74 -12.91
C GLU A 104 -12.34 2.55 -12.06
N GLY A 105 -11.19 1.96 -11.72
CA GLY A 105 -10.17 2.54 -10.86
C GLY A 105 -10.21 1.97 -9.44
N ALA A 106 -9.28 2.44 -8.59
CA ALA A 106 -9.30 2.10 -7.17
C ALA A 106 -10.53 2.75 -6.49
N PRO A 107 -11.20 2.05 -5.56
CA PRO A 107 -12.38 2.58 -4.87
C PRO A 107 -11.99 3.75 -3.96
N ALA A 108 -12.90 4.72 -3.79
CA ALA A 108 -12.70 5.87 -2.91
C ALA A 108 -13.40 5.73 -1.55
N ASP A 109 -14.59 5.13 -1.55
CA ASP A 109 -15.42 4.99 -0.33
C ASP A 109 -15.22 3.65 0.39
N ASP A 110 -14.70 2.65 -0.33
CA ASP A 110 -14.45 1.30 0.17
C ASP A 110 -12.97 0.91 0.05
N TRP A 111 -12.58 -0.15 0.74
CA TRP A 111 -11.24 -0.71 0.74
C TRP A 111 -11.14 -1.90 -0.19
N LEU A 112 -10.30 -1.78 -1.23
CA LEU A 112 -9.92 -2.89 -2.09
C LEU A 112 -9.02 -3.86 -1.31
N GLN A 113 -9.41 -5.12 -1.32
CA GLN A 113 -8.70 -6.23 -0.70
C GLN A 113 -7.79 -6.95 -1.71
N PRO A 114 -6.77 -7.71 -1.27
CA PRO A 114 -5.84 -8.40 -2.17
C PRO A 114 -6.50 -9.47 -3.05
N ASP A 115 -7.65 -9.99 -2.63
CA ASP A 115 -8.45 -10.95 -3.39
C ASP A 115 -9.33 -10.27 -4.48
N GLY A 116 -9.32 -8.94 -4.55
CA GLY A 116 -10.10 -8.14 -5.48
C GLY A 116 -11.50 -7.78 -5.00
N THR A 117 -11.89 -8.19 -3.78
CA THR A 117 -13.16 -7.75 -3.17
C THR A 117 -13.03 -6.34 -2.59
N THR A 118 -14.17 -5.68 -2.34
CA THR A 118 -14.22 -4.41 -1.62
C THR A 118 -14.92 -4.58 -0.28
N SER A 119 -14.47 -3.82 0.71
CA SER A 119 -14.99 -3.86 2.08
C SER A 119 -15.11 -2.44 2.64
N SER A 120 -16.15 -2.19 3.44
CA SER A 120 -16.29 -0.91 4.16
C SER A 120 -15.26 -0.76 5.30
N SER A 121 -14.57 -1.84 5.69
CA SER A 121 -13.47 -1.85 6.65
C SER A 121 -12.16 -2.22 5.95
N ALA A 122 -11.08 -1.52 6.30
CA ALA A 122 -9.74 -1.85 5.82
C ALA A 122 -9.30 -3.25 6.25
N CYS A 123 -9.61 -3.61 7.49
CA CYS A 123 -9.24 -4.87 8.13
C CYS A 123 -10.52 -5.53 8.66
N PRO A 124 -11.27 -6.26 7.81
CA PRO A 124 -12.40 -7.06 8.26
C PRO A 124 -11.92 -8.23 9.14
N ASP A 125 -12.77 -8.64 10.09
CA ASP A 125 -12.51 -9.77 11.02
C ASP A 125 -12.33 -11.13 10.32
#